data_AF-A0A2V5MS06-F1
#
_entry.id   AF-A0A2V5MS06-F1
#
_cell.length_a   1.000
_cell.length_b   1.000
_cell.length_c   1.000
_cell.angle_alpha   90.00
_cell.angle_beta   90.00
_cell.angle_gamma   90.00
#
_symmetry.space_group_name_H-M   'P 1'
#
loop_
_entity.id
_entity.type
_entity.pdbx_description
1 polymer ?
#
loop_
_entity_poly.entity_id
_entity_poly.type
_entity_poly.pdbx_seq_one_letter_code
_entity_poly.pdbx_strand_id
1 'polypeptide(L)'
;MDVAGAVRVYGYNALWRATGARRAGRALINALGAPDEELQVLAGIFLVRGADKAEPLLEEALARRKHLPEVITILADIGNPKYKPEFRRLADDADPAVADAARDALRVLEARQEAPASS
;
A
#
# COMPACT_ATOMS: atom_id res chain seq x y z
N MET A 1 -9.67 -31.88 8.29
CA MET A 1 -9.45 -30.64 7.49
C MET A 1 -8.73 -31.05 6.22
N ASP A 2 -9.32 -30.79 5.05
CA ASP A 2 -8.78 -31.31 3.79
C ASP A 2 -7.62 -30.41 3.29
N VAL A 3 -6.40 -30.87 3.56
CA VAL A 3 -5.14 -30.20 3.19
C VAL A 3 -5.05 -29.97 1.68
N ALA A 4 -5.70 -30.81 0.87
CA ALA A 4 -5.73 -30.64 -0.58
C ALA A 4 -6.53 -29.39 -1.01
N GLY A 5 -7.58 -29.04 -0.26
CA GLY A 5 -8.33 -27.80 -0.46
C GLY A 5 -7.50 -26.55 -0.15
N ALA A 6 -6.73 -26.59 0.94
CA ALA A 6 -5.85 -25.49 1.34
C ALA A 6 -4.71 -25.26 0.35
N VAL A 7 -4.04 -26.33 -0.11
CA VAL A 7 -2.96 -26.24 -1.11
C VAL A 7 -3.47 -25.68 -2.44
N ARG A 8 -4.69 -26.05 -2.84
CA ARG A 8 -5.33 -25.53 -4.06
C ARG A 8 -5.63 -24.03 -3.96
N VAL A 9 -6.11 -23.57 -2.82
CA VAL A 9 -6.35 -22.13 -2.56
C VAL A 9 -5.05 -21.34 -2.51
N TYR A 10 -3.99 -21.88 -1.89
CA TYR A 10 -2.65 -21.26 -1.91
C TYR A 10 -2.04 -21.23 -3.31
N GLY A 11 -2.25 -22.27 -4.12
CA GLY A 11 -1.83 -22.32 -5.52
C GLY A 11 -2.54 -21.28 -6.38
N TYR A 12 -3.86 -21.08 -6.21
CA TYR A 12 -4.60 -20.01 -6.89
C TYR A 12 -4.17 -18.61 -6.41
N ASN A 13 -3.84 -18.45 -5.12
CA ASN A 13 -3.29 -17.19 -4.61
C ASN A 13 -1.90 -16.89 -5.19
N ALA A 14 -1.05 -17.91 -5.32
CA ALA A 14 0.27 -17.81 -5.96
C ALA A 14 0.17 -17.56 -7.47
N LEU A 15 -0.81 -18.17 -8.14
CA LEU A 15 -1.06 -17.97 -9.57
C LEU A 15 -1.65 -16.59 -9.87
N TRP A 16 -2.50 -16.04 -8.99
CA TRP A 16 -2.93 -14.64 -9.08
C TRP A 16 -1.79 -13.67 -8.73
N ARG A 17 -0.90 -14.02 -7.79
CA ARG A 17 0.37 -13.26 -7.60
C ARG A 17 1.23 -13.28 -8.87
N ALA A 18 1.14 -14.33 -9.70
CA ALA A 18 1.92 -14.46 -10.93
C ALA A 18 1.31 -13.73 -12.14
N THR A 19 -0.01 -13.58 -12.25
CA THR A 19 -0.62 -12.88 -13.42
C THR A 19 -0.38 -11.38 -13.44
N GLY A 20 -0.01 -10.79 -12.29
CA GLY A 20 0.75 -9.54 -12.22
C GLY A 20 0.40 -8.54 -13.31
N ALA A 21 -0.88 -8.12 -13.39
CA ALA A 21 -1.30 -7.09 -14.33
C ALA A 21 -0.74 -5.73 -13.85
N ARG A 22 0.59 -5.59 -13.89
CA ARG A 22 1.36 -4.39 -13.55
C ARG A 22 0.85 -3.20 -14.35
N ARG A 23 0.26 -3.44 -15.53
CA ARG A 23 -0.42 -2.40 -16.33
C ARG A 23 -1.69 -1.87 -15.65
N ALA A 24 -2.55 -2.75 -15.13
CA ALA A 24 -3.74 -2.34 -14.38
C ALA A 24 -3.35 -1.68 -13.04
N GLY A 25 -2.35 -2.22 -12.36
CA GLY A 25 -1.80 -1.63 -11.14
C GLY A 25 -1.17 -0.24 -11.36
N ARG A 26 -0.40 -0.04 -12.43
CA ARG A 26 0.12 1.29 -12.80
C ARG A 26 -0.99 2.24 -13.21
N ALA A 27 -2.06 1.76 -13.84
CA ALA A 27 -3.22 2.58 -14.14
C ALA A 27 -3.88 3.10 -12.86
N LEU A 28 -3.99 2.27 -11.81
CA LEU A 28 -4.46 2.69 -10.50
C LEU A 28 -3.53 3.73 -9.86
N ILE A 29 -2.21 3.54 -9.92
CA ILE A 29 -1.25 4.55 -9.41
C ILE A 29 -1.38 5.87 -10.17
N ASN A 30 -1.55 5.85 -11.50
CA ASN A 30 -1.76 7.07 -12.27
C ASN A 30 -3.13 7.71 -11.96
N ALA A 31 -4.14 6.91 -11.64
CA ALA A 31 -5.47 7.39 -11.26
C ALA A 31 -5.47 8.11 -9.90
N LEU A 32 -4.46 7.88 -9.05
CA LEU A 32 -4.26 8.68 -7.82
C LEU A 32 -4.01 10.17 -8.11
N GLY A 33 -3.58 10.51 -9.34
CA GLY A 33 -3.44 11.88 -9.81
C GLY A 33 -4.49 12.31 -10.83
N ALA A 34 -5.57 11.55 -10.98
CA ALA A 34 -6.65 11.94 -11.88
C ALA A 34 -7.37 13.20 -11.35
N PRO A 35 -7.89 14.06 -12.24
CA PRO A 35 -8.69 15.21 -11.83
C PRO A 35 -10.07 14.83 -11.27
N ASP A 36 -10.44 13.55 -11.38
CA ASP A 36 -11.70 12.99 -10.89
C ASP A 36 -11.47 12.39 -9.49
N GLU A 37 -12.08 13.02 -8.48
CA GLU A 37 -11.96 12.62 -7.08
C GLU A 37 -12.54 11.22 -6.81
N GLU A 38 -13.60 10.82 -7.52
CA GLU A 38 -14.21 9.49 -7.36
C GLU A 38 -13.24 8.40 -7.85
N LEU A 39 -12.58 8.65 -8.99
CA LEU A 39 -11.55 7.74 -9.50
C LEU A 39 -10.33 7.67 -8.59
N GLN A 40 -9.91 8.79 -8.00
CA GLN A 40 -8.80 8.84 -7.05
C GLN A 40 -9.09 7.99 -5.80
N VAL A 41 -10.28 8.15 -5.22
CA VAL A 41 -10.72 7.40 -4.03
C VAL A 41 -10.82 5.91 -4.33
N LEU A 42 -11.46 5.53 -5.43
CA LEU A 42 -11.58 4.12 -5.84
C LEU A 42 -10.21 3.49 -6.07
N ALA A 43 -9.27 4.22 -6.68
CA ALA A 43 -7.91 3.75 -6.88
C ALA A 43 -7.20 3.48 -5.55
N GLY A 44 -7.30 4.40 -4.58
CA GLY A 44 -6.77 4.21 -3.24
C GLY A 44 -7.33 2.96 -2.55
N ILE A 45 -8.66 2.80 -2.55
CA ILE A 45 -9.34 1.64 -1.95
C ILE A 45 -8.86 0.32 -2.58
N PHE A 46 -8.77 0.27 -3.91
CA PHE A 46 -8.32 -0.94 -4.60
C PHE A 46 -6.85 -1.27 -4.33
N LEU A 47 -6.00 -0.27 -4.17
CA LEU A 47 -4.59 -0.47 -3.83
C LEU A 47 -4.43 -1.00 -2.39
N VAL A 48 -5.14 -0.42 -1.41
CA VAL A 48 -5.14 -0.92 -0.03
C VAL A 48 -5.64 -2.36 0.02
N ARG A 49 -6.78 -2.65 -0.64
CA ARG A 49 -7.36 -4.01 -0.69
C ARG A 49 -6.47 -5.00 -1.45
N GLY A 50 -5.65 -4.51 -2.38
CA GLY A 50 -4.65 -5.29 -3.11
C GLY A 50 -3.44 -5.71 -2.27
N ALA A 51 -3.18 -5.01 -1.15
CA ALA A 51 -2.14 -5.28 -0.16
C ALA A 51 -0.83 -5.78 -0.79
N ASP A 52 -0.42 -7.02 -0.51
CA ASP A 52 0.74 -7.73 -1.05
C ASP A 52 1.01 -7.54 -2.56
N LYS A 53 -0.03 -7.34 -3.38
CA LYS A 53 0.08 -7.17 -4.84
C LYS A 53 0.26 -5.72 -5.24
N ALA A 54 -0.23 -4.79 -4.43
CA ALA A 54 -0.05 -3.36 -4.60
C ALA A 54 1.31 -2.90 -4.07
N GLU A 55 1.85 -3.54 -3.03
CA GLU A 55 3.16 -3.21 -2.44
C GLU A 55 4.28 -2.98 -3.48
N PRO A 56 4.58 -3.89 -4.42
CA PRO A 56 5.67 -3.67 -5.38
C PRO A 56 5.41 -2.48 -6.34
N LEU A 57 4.15 -2.12 -6.58
CA LEU A 57 3.77 -0.98 -7.42
C LEU A 57 3.88 0.33 -6.64
N LEU A 58 3.50 0.29 -5.36
CA LEU A 58 3.63 1.40 -4.44
C LEU A 58 5.09 1.66 -4.10
N GLU A 59 5.93 0.63 -3.96
CA GLU A 59 7.38 0.75 -3.85
C GLU A 59 8.00 1.39 -5.11
N GLU A 60 7.54 1.00 -6.31
CA GLU A 60 7.96 1.64 -7.55
C GLU A 60 7.54 3.12 -7.59
N ALA A 61 6.34 3.45 -7.13
CA ALA A 61 5.83 4.82 -7.07
C ALA A 61 6.58 5.67 -6.03
N LEU A 62 6.87 5.10 -4.87
CA LEU A 62 7.66 5.70 -3.78
C LEU A 62 9.08 6.03 -4.27
N ALA A 63 9.76 5.06 -4.91
CA ALA A 63 11.09 5.26 -5.49
C ALA A 63 11.11 6.32 -6.59
N ARG A 64 10.02 6.46 -7.35
CA ARG A 64 9.87 7.47 -8.40
C ARG A 64 9.27 8.80 -7.92
N ARG A 65 9.01 8.93 -6.61
CA ARG A 65 8.35 10.08 -5.99
C ARG A 65 7.04 10.50 -6.67
N LYS A 66 6.21 9.53 -7.08
CA LYS A 66 4.91 9.77 -7.73
C LYS A 66 3.77 9.67 -6.73
N HIS A 67 2.91 10.70 -6.68
CA HIS A 67 1.75 10.76 -5.77
C HIS A 67 2.15 10.37 -4.34
N LEU A 68 3.25 10.98 -3.89
CA LEU A 68 4.03 10.50 -2.76
C LEU A 68 3.22 10.52 -1.46
N PRO A 69 2.45 11.60 -1.14
CA PRO A 69 1.56 11.61 0.02
C PRO A 69 0.53 10.47 -0.02
N GLU A 70 -0.14 10.26 -1.16
CA GLU A 70 -1.17 9.23 -1.30
C GLU A 70 -0.59 7.83 -1.20
N VAL A 71 0.58 7.59 -1.81
CA VAL A 71 1.29 6.31 -1.76
C VAL A 71 1.71 5.98 -0.33
N ILE A 72 2.21 6.96 0.43
CA ILE A 72 2.58 6.78 1.84
C ILE A 72 1.37 6.37 2.68
N THR A 73 0.24 7.07 2.52
CA THR A 73 -1.01 6.77 3.22
C THR A 73 -1.49 5.35 2.91
N ILE A 74 -1.52 4.97 1.63
CA ILE A 74 -1.93 3.61 1.22
C ILE A 74 -1.00 2.54 1.80
N LEU A 75 0.31 2.77 1.82
CA LEU A 75 1.28 1.84 2.42
C LEU A 75 1.11 1.72 3.94
N ALA A 76 0.75 2.81 4.62
CA ALA A 76 0.41 2.79 6.04
C ALA A 76 -0.88 2.00 6.31
N ASP A 77 -1.89 2.17 5.44
CA ASP A 77 -3.16 1.45 5.51
C ASP A 77 -3.02 -0.05 5.24
N ILE A 78 -2.06 -0.44 4.40
CA ILE A 78 -1.66 -1.85 4.24
C ILE A 78 -1.06 -2.39 5.54
N GLY A 79 -0.36 -1.55 6.32
CA GLY A 79 0.05 -1.88 7.68
C GLY A 79 1.39 -2.62 7.79
N ASN A 80 2.19 -2.67 6.73
CA ASN A 80 3.45 -3.43 6.74
C ASN A 80 4.55 -2.64 7.48
N PRO A 81 5.10 -3.15 8.59
CA PRO A 81 6.08 -2.43 9.41
C PRO A 81 7.42 -2.17 8.69
N LYS A 82 7.70 -2.87 7.58
CA LYS A 82 8.95 -2.68 6.81
C LYS A 82 9.13 -1.25 6.29
N TYR A 83 8.04 -0.49 6.13
CA TYR A 83 8.07 0.88 5.63
C TYR A 83 8.38 1.92 6.71
N LYS A 84 8.37 1.56 8.01
CA LYS A 84 8.67 2.50 9.11
C LYS A 84 9.99 3.27 8.93
N PRO A 85 11.12 2.65 8.57
CA PRO A 85 12.37 3.38 8.38
C PRO A 85 12.28 4.41 7.25
N GLU A 86 11.55 4.09 6.19
CA GLU A 86 11.38 4.96 5.04
C GLU A 86 10.44 6.13 5.36
N PHE A 87 9.33 5.89 6.06
CA PHE A 87 8.45 6.96 6.54
C PHE A 87 9.17 7.88 7.53
N ARG A 88 10.07 7.38 8.38
CA ARG A 88 10.91 8.24 9.24
C ARG A 88 11.80 9.18 8.43
N ARG A 89 12.36 8.72 7.32
CA ARG A 89 13.15 9.59 6.42
C ARG A 89 12.27 10.63 5.73
N LEU A 90 11.09 10.22 5.28
CA LEU A 90 10.14 11.08 4.57
C LEU A 90 9.44 12.08 5.51
N ALA A 91 9.41 11.83 6.81
CA ALA A 91 8.91 12.77 7.81
C ALA A 91 9.73 14.07 7.90
N ASP A 92 10.95 14.08 7.36
CA ASP A 92 11.83 15.25 7.25
C ASP A 92 11.95 15.75 5.80
N ASP A 93 11.05 15.32 4.90
CA ASP A 93 11.06 15.74 3.50
C ASP A 93 10.82 17.26 3.36
N ALA A 94 11.41 17.86 2.32
CA ALA A 94 11.25 19.28 2.04
C ALA A 94 9.83 19.64 1.61
N ASP A 95 9.10 18.68 1.05
CA ASP A 95 7.67 18.84 0.75
C ASP A 95 6.84 18.61 2.03
N PRO A 96 6.14 19.64 2.54
CA PRO A 96 5.37 19.52 3.76
C PRO A 96 4.25 18.48 3.66
N ALA A 97 3.64 18.29 2.48
CA ALA A 97 2.57 17.30 2.32
C ALA A 97 3.10 15.86 2.46
N VAL A 98 4.33 15.63 1.97
CA VAL A 98 5.02 14.34 2.12
C VAL A 98 5.42 14.10 3.57
N ALA A 99 5.98 15.13 4.22
CA ALA A 99 6.37 15.06 5.61
C ALA A 99 5.19 14.76 6.54
N ASP A 100 4.05 15.42 6.31
CA ASP A 100 2.85 15.21 7.10
C ASP A 100 2.25 13.82 6.87
N ALA A 101 2.12 13.38 5.60
CA ALA A 101 1.66 12.03 5.29
C ALA A 101 2.55 10.95 5.93
N ALA A 102 3.86 11.16 5.95
CA ALA A 102 4.81 10.23 6.57
C ALA A 102 4.69 10.18 8.09
N ARG A 103 4.49 11.33 8.75
CA ARG A 103 4.24 11.38 10.20
C ARG A 103 2.92 10.71 10.56
N ASP A 104 1.88 10.96 9.78
CA ASP A 104 0.57 10.33 9.96
C ASP A 104 0.66 8.82 9.77
N ALA A 105 1.35 8.36 8.71
CA ALA A 105 1.61 6.96 8.44
C ALA A 105 2.35 6.25 9.58
N LEU A 106 3.34 6.91 10.20
CA LEU A 106 4.04 6.36 11.36
C LEU A 106 3.08 6.15 12.55
N ARG A 107 2.24 7.14 12.84
CA ARG A 107 1.23 7.03 13.91
C ARG A 107 0.25 5.88 13.65
N VAL A 108 -0.21 5.70 12.41
CA VAL A 108 -1.09 4.58 12.04
C VAL A 108 -0.41 3.23 12.25
N LEU A 109 0.86 3.09 11.83
CA LEU A 109 1.61 1.85 12.00
C LEU A 109 1.95 1.56 13.47
N GLU A 110 2.13 2.58 14.29
CA GLU A 110 2.34 2.46 15.74
C GLU A 110 1.06 2.03 16.45
N ALA A 111 -0.07 2.68 16.19
CA ALA A 111 -1.36 2.32 16.75
C ALA A 111 -1.78 0.86 16.42
N ARG A 112 -1.46 0.38 15.21
CA ARG A 112 -1.70 -1.01 14.81
C ARG A 112 -0.80 -2.04 15.51
N GLN A 113 0.38 -1.63 15.97
CA GLN A 113 1.29 -2.49 16.72
C GLN A 113 0.98 -2.50 18.21
N GLU A 114 0.45 -1.40 18.72
CA GLU A 114 0.00 -1.24 20.10
C GLU A 114 -1.38 -1.84 20.38
N ALA A 115 -2.12 -2.24 19.34
CA ALA A 115 -3.29 -3.09 19.46
C ALA A 115 -2.83 -4.56 19.49
N PRO A 116 -2.46 -5.15 20.66
CA PRO A 116 -2.22 -6.58 20.72
C PRO A 116 -3.48 -7.31 20.29
N ALA A 117 -3.28 -8.48 19.67
CA ALA A 117 -4.33 -9.44 19.43
C ALA A 117 -5.11 -9.69 20.73
N SER A 118 -6.28 -9.08 20.85
CA SER A 118 -7.27 -9.48 21.84
C SER A 118 -7.67 -10.90 21.47
N SER A 119 -7.20 -11.83 22.31
CA SER A 119 -7.41 -13.28 22.29
C SER A 119 -8.86 -13.71 22.11
#